data_AF-A0A8T1TIR1-F1
#
_entry.id   AF-A0A8T1TIR1-F1
#
_cell.length_a   1.000
_cell.length_b   1.000
_cell.length_c   1.000
_cell.angle_alpha   90.00
_cell.angle_beta   90.00
_cell.angle_gamma   90.00
#
_symmetry.space_group_name_H-M   'P 1'
#
loop_
_entity.id
_entity.type
_entity.pdbx_description
1 polymer ?
#
loop_
_entity_poly.entity_id
_entity_poly.type
_entity_poly.pdbx_seq_one_letter_code
_entity_poly.pdbx_strand_id
1 'polypeptide(L)'
;MIGFVRTVAAAAFTLSAFTASAAAHDPRHLKTSLSDLPSLKLHVTLQRKALELHGASEFNVFANPVVSDDGLRVRYDGYATFVEGHSRITYSLADGAPYLMTNDSSSNAPTVDCIPPSTLPFDAILPALNDATPIPSASIGGVPIECESGNLFKTSFAGIHYAICASDESGFTAIASDVTIDVDYLDAPVSIPEIKLEDGSSCGVLAEPIEMTPTALALLSGDELPASDRRKLKAESHMAIQSSSCSCKSTPRPCIFYHGLGNENDEP
;
A
#
# COMPACT_ATOMS: atom_id res chain seq x y z
N MET A 1 -58.90 -70.24 -35.14
CA MET A 1 -57.71 -70.19 -34.29
C MET A 1 -56.49 -69.91 -35.16
N ILE A 2 -56.12 -68.64 -35.31
CA ILE A 2 -54.85 -68.19 -35.89
C ILE A 2 -54.45 -66.97 -35.06
N GLY A 3 -53.36 -67.11 -34.31
CA GLY A 3 -52.90 -66.14 -33.32
C GLY A 3 -52.14 -64.98 -33.94
N PHE A 4 -52.45 -63.77 -33.49
CA PHE A 4 -51.64 -62.58 -33.73
C PHE A 4 -50.64 -62.44 -32.57
N VAL A 5 -49.37 -62.63 -32.88
CA VAL A 5 -48.24 -62.33 -31.98
C VAL A 5 -48.03 -60.81 -31.99
N ARG A 6 -48.23 -60.17 -30.83
CA ARG A 6 -47.86 -58.76 -30.61
C ARG A 6 -46.42 -58.72 -30.11
N THR A 7 -45.52 -58.20 -30.93
CA THR A 7 -44.15 -57.82 -30.57
C THR A 7 -44.17 -56.66 -29.57
N VAL A 8 -43.61 -56.88 -28.38
CA VAL A 8 -43.32 -55.83 -27.38
C VAL A 8 -41.89 -55.36 -27.61
N ALA A 9 -41.71 -54.12 -28.07
CA ALA A 9 -40.40 -53.48 -28.15
C ALA A 9 -40.08 -52.87 -26.78
N ALA A 10 -39.07 -53.42 -26.09
CA ALA A 10 -38.55 -52.87 -24.85
C ALA A 10 -37.61 -51.70 -25.15
N ALA A 11 -37.99 -50.48 -24.75
CA ALA A 11 -37.11 -49.32 -24.78
C ALA A 11 -36.22 -49.34 -23.53
N ALA A 12 -34.91 -49.55 -23.72
CA ALA A 12 -33.92 -49.45 -22.66
C ALA A 12 -33.64 -47.96 -22.38
N PHE A 13 -34.19 -47.43 -21.28
CA PHE A 13 -33.78 -46.14 -20.74
C PHE A 13 -32.51 -46.33 -19.90
N THR A 14 -31.37 -45.89 -20.41
CA THR A 14 -30.12 -45.78 -19.65
C THR A 14 -30.23 -44.58 -18.70
N LEU A 15 -30.36 -44.83 -17.39
CA LEU A 15 -30.15 -43.80 -16.38
C LEU A 15 -28.65 -43.46 -16.30
N SER A 16 -28.27 -42.32 -16.86
CA SER A 16 -26.97 -41.72 -16.61
C SER A 16 -26.98 -41.09 -15.21
N ALA A 17 -26.31 -41.71 -14.25
CA ALA A 17 -26.07 -41.12 -12.94
C ALA A 17 -25.08 -39.96 -13.11
N PHE A 18 -25.54 -38.72 -12.91
CA PHE A 18 -24.68 -37.56 -12.77
C PHE A 18 -24.02 -37.63 -11.39
N THR A 19 -22.80 -38.17 -11.32
CA THR A 19 -21.92 -37.93 -10.18
C THR A 19 -21.45 -36.48 -10.26
N ALA A 20 -22.13 -35.59 -9.55
CA ALA A 20 -21.57 -34.29 -9.22
C ALA A 20 -20.35 -34.53 -8.32
N SER A 21 -19.15 -34.41 -8.89
CA SER A 21 -17.95 -34.26 -8.09
C SER A 21 -18.10 -32.92 -7.37
N ALA A 22 -18.46 -32.97 -6.08
CA ALA A 22 -18.16 -31.89 -5.19
C ALA A 22 -16.62 -31.83 -5.14
N ALA A 23 -16.03 -30.92 -5.90
CA ALA A 23 -14.65 -30.55 -5.69
C ALA A 23 -14.56 -30.11 -4.23
N ALA A 24 -13.90 -30.94 -3.41
CA ALA A 24 -13.55 -30.57 -2.07
C ALA A 24 -12.68 -29.32 -2.19
N HIS A 25 -13.21 -28.19 -1.73
CA HIS A 25 -12.44 -26.98 -1.53
C HIS A 25 -11.43 -27.32 -0.44
N ASP A 26 -10.17 -27.53 -0.83
CA ASP A 26 -9.06 -27.85 0.08
C ASP A 26 -8.72 -26.56 0.84
N PRO A 27 -8.96 -26.45 2.16
CA PRO A 27 -8.71 -25.23 2.92
C PRO A 27 -7.21 -25.09 3.28
N ARG A 28 -6.32 -25.70 2.49
CA ARG A 28 -4.87 -25.51 2.60
C ARG A 28 -4.47 -24.32 1.75
N HIS A 29 -4.94 -23.13 2.12
CA HIS A 29 -4.20 -21.94 1.72
C HIS A 29 -2.85 -22.06 2.44
N LEU A 30 -1.81 -22.38 1.66
CA LEU A 30 -0.45 -22.43 2.15
C LEU A 30 -0.15 -21.10 2.84
N LYS A 31 0.40 -21.17 4.05
CA LYS A 31 1.01 -20.00 4.68
C LYS A 31 2.10 -19.53 3.72
N THR A 32 1.89 -18.40 3.05
CA THR A 32 2.82 -17.90 2.03
C THR A 32 4.21 -17.72 2.65
N SER A 33 5.22 -18.32 2.01
CA SER A 33 6.62 -18.11 2.39
C SER A 33 7.04 -16.70 2.00
N LEU A 34 8.03 -16.12 2.67
CA LEU A 34 8.63 -14.86 2.21
C LEU A 34 9.16 -14.97 0.77
N SER A 35 9.57 -16.16 0.35
CA SER A 35 10.02 -16.45 -1.02
C SER A 35 8.92 -16.40 -2.07
N ASP A 36 7.66 -16.50 -1.65
CA ASP A 36 6.49 -16.50 -2.53
C ASP A 36 5.83 -15.11 -2.61
N LEU A 37 6.43 -14.11 -1.96
CA LEU A 37 5.91 -12.74 -2.00
C LEU A 37 5.87 -12.21 -3.45
N PRO A 38 4.79 -11.54 -3.84
CA PRO A 38 4.69 -10.94 -5.16
C PRO A 38 5.53 -9.67 -5.25
N SER A 39 5.86 -9.32 -6.48
CA SER A 39 6.31 -7.96 -6.78
C SER A 39 5.11 -7.02 -6.77
N LEU A 40 5.33 -5.76 -6.42
CA LEU A 40 4.28 -4.80 -6.15
C LEU A 40 4.35 -3.65 -7.15
N LYS A 41 3.18 -3.15 -7.53
CA LYS A 41 3.02 -1.85 -8.17
C LYS A 41 2.20 -0.97 -7.24
N LEU A 42 2.79 0.13 -6.79
CA LEU A 42 2.14 1.12 -5.97
C LEU A 42 1.76 2.30 -6.86
N HIS A 43 0.48 2.51 -7.08
CA HIS A 43 -0.04 3.71 -7.71
C HIS A 43 -0.26 4.78 -6.64
N VAL A 44 0.55 5.83 -6.68
CA VAL A 44 0.56 6.90 -5.67
C VAL A 44 -0.15 8.12 -6.23
N THR A 45 -1.14 8.62 -5.50
CA THR A 45 -1.91 9.82 -5.81
C THR A 45 -1.76 10.85 -4.70
N LEU A 46 -1.15 11.98 -5.02
CA LEU A 46 -0.90 13.11 -4.14
C LEU A 46 -2.02 14.14 -4.28
N GLN A 47 -2.67 14.49 -3.17
CA GLN A 47 -3.86 15.33 -3.18
C GLN A 47 -3.54 16.84 -3.16
N ARG A 48 -2.30 17.22 -2.83
CA ARG A 48 -1.87 18.64 -2.76
C ARG A 48 -0.75 18.92 -3.76
N LYS A 49 -0.89 20.03 -4.49
CA LYS A 49 0.14 20.54 -5.41
C LYS A 49 1.52 20.72 -4.76
N ALA A 50 1.56 21.14 -3.50
CA ALA A 50 2.80 21.33 -2.76
C ALA A 50 3.57 20.03 -2.47
N LEU A 51 2.94 18.86 -2.70
CA LEU A 51 3.56 17.55 -2.53
C LEU A 51 3.98 16.93 -3.86
N GLU A 52 3.61 17.53 -5.01
CA GLU A 52 3.95 17.01 -6.34
C GLU A 52 5.45 16.76 -6.43
N LEU A 53 5.81 15.55 -6.85
CA LEU A 53 7.20 15.16 -7.05
C LEU A 53 7.51 15.31 -8.54
N HIS A 54 8.47 16.17 -8.87
CA HIS A 54 8.80 16.51 -10.26
C HIS A 54 7.58 16.98 -11.08
N GLY A 55 6.66 17.70 -10.43
CA GLY A 55 5.41 18.18 -11.03
C GLY A 55 4.35 17.10 -11.27
N ALA A 56 4.60 15.85 -10.84
CA ALA A 56 3.63 14.77 -10.92
C ALA A 56 2.84 14.65 -9.60
N SER A 57 1.52 14.68 -9.71
CA SER A 57 0.60 14.34 -8.62
C SER A 57 0.25 12.85 -8.60
N GLU A 58 0.48 12.14 -9.70
CA GLU A 58 0.19 10.70 -9.85
C GLU A 58 1.40 10.00 -10.47
N PHE A 59 1.84 8.89 -9.87
CA PHE A 59 2.96 8.11 -10.39
C PHE A 59 2.92 6.67 -9.88
N ASN A 60 3.70 5.80 -10.52
CA ASN A 60 3.84 4.41 -10.10
C ASN A 60 5.22 4.17 -9.49
N VAL A 61 5.26 3.37 -8.43
CA VAL A 61 6.46 2.75 -7.87
C VAL A 61 6.36 1.26 -8.11
N PHE A 62 7.45 0.64 -8.55
CA PHE A 62 7.52 -0.81 -8.71
C PHE A 62 8.53 -1.38 -7.74
N ALA A 63 8.23 -2.51 -7.10
CA ALA A 63 9.11 -3.10 -6.12
C ALA A 63 9.09 -4.63 -6.16
N ASN A 64 10.25 -5.26 -6.01
CA ASN A 64 10.42 -6.70 -5.91
C ASN A 64 10.83 -7.08 -4.47
N PRO A 65 10.31 -8.20 -3.94
CA PRO A 65 10.81 -8.72 -2.67
C PRO A 65 12.22 -9.28 -2.84
N VAL A 66 13.06 -8.99 -1.86
CA VAL A 66 14.41 -9.54 -1.69
C VAL A 66 14.46 -10.19 -0.32
N VAL A 67 14.47 -11.52 -0.33
CA VAL A 67 14.49 -12.34 0.89
C VAL A 67 15.93 -12.57 1.32
N SER A 68 16.18 -12.47 2.63
CA SER A 68 17.48 -12.81 3.21
C SER A 68 17.84 -14.28 3.04
N ASP A 69 19.14 -14.59 3.13
CA ASP A 69 19.66 -15.96 2.98
C ASP A 69 19.03 -16.96 3.97
N ASP A 70 18.63 -16.48 5.16
CA ASP A 70 17.95 -17.31 6.18
C ASP A 70 16.47 -17.55 5.89
N GLY A 71 15.88 -16.89 4.89
CA GLY A 71 14.48 -17.01 4.52
C GLY A 71 13.51 -16.38 5.53
N LEU A 72 14.00 -15.61 6.51
CA LEU A 72 13.21 -15.09 7.63
C LEU A 72 12.93 -13.59 7.52
N ARG A 73 13.67 -12.86 6.68
CA ARG A 73 13.55 -11.43 6.53
C ARG A 73 13.35 -11.06 5.06
N VAL A 74 12.64 -9.97 4.84
CA VAL A 74 12.39 -9.44 3.50
C VAL A 74 12.63 -7.94 3.48
N ARG A 75 13.17 -7.48 2.36
CA ARG A 75 13.18 -6.09 1.93
C ARG A 75 12.46 -6.00 0.60
N TYR A 76 11.99 -4.82 0.23
CA TYR A 76 11.57 -4.54 -1.14
C TYR A 76 12.55 -3.58 -1.80
N ASP A 77 13.17 -4.02 -2.89
CA ASP A 77 13.96 -3.17 -3.77
C ASP A 77 13.07 -2.70 -4.92
N GLY A 78 13.24 -1.48 -5.40
CA GLY A 78 12.27 -0.90 -6.33
C GLY A 78 12.71 0.39 -6.97
N TYR A 79 11.84 0.95 -7.82
CA TYR A 79 12.10 2.21 -8.49
C TYR A 79 10.82 2.96 -8.85
N ALA A 80 10.97 4.27 -9.06
CA ALA A 80 9.96 5.16 -9.61
C ALA A 80 10.62 6.11 -10.61
N THR A 81 9.98 6.36 -11.74
CA THR A 81 10.52 7.21 -12.80
C THR A 81 9.58 8.36 -13.11
N PHE A 82 10.17 9.54 -13.19
CA PHE A 82 9.53 10.82 -13.46
C PHE A 82 10.09 11.43 -14.73
N VAL A 83 9.28 12.24 -15.41
CA VAL A 83 9.69 12.99 -16.58
C VAL A 83 9.50 14.47 -16.27
N GLU A 84 10.61 15.21 -16.21
CA GLU A 84 10.63 16.65 -15.97
C GLU A 84 11.22 17.33 -17.20
N GLY A 85 10.34 17.91 -18.04
CA GLY A 85 10.74 18.53 -19.30
C GLY A 85 11.43 17.54 -20.25
N HIS A 86 12.74 17.66 -20.41
CA HIS A 86 13.58 16.84 -21.26
C HIS A 86 14.44 15.82 -20.50
N SER A 87 14.26 15.75 -19.17
CA SER A 87 15.01 14.89 -18.27
C SER A 87 14.12 13.79 -17.72
N ARG A 88 14.67 12.58 -17.67
CA ARG A 88 14.06 11.43 -17.01
C ARG A 88 14.78 11.19 -15.69
N ILE A 89 14.04 11.24 -14.59
CA ILE A 89 14.58 11.13 -13.24
C ILE A 89 14.06 9.83 -12.62
N THR A 90 14.96 8.95 -12.22
CA THR A 90 14.63 7.66 -11.62
C THR A 90 15.15 7.60 -10.20
N TYR A 91 14.25 7.45 -9.24
CA TYR A 91 14.59 7.06 -7.87
C TYR A 91 14.57 5.55 -7.78
N SER A 92 15.49 4.99 -7.03
CA SER A 92 15.60 3.54 -6.89
C SER A 92 16.20 3.15 -5.57
N LEU A 93 15.84 1.96 -5.12
CA LEU A 93 16.43 1.25 -4.01
C LEU A 93 16.92 -0.08 -4.58
N ALA A 94 18.23 -0.27 -4.65
CA ALA A 94 18.85 -1.47 -5.19
C ALA A 94 19.83 -2.02 -4.14
N ASP A 95 19.66 -3.28 -3.79
CA ASP A 95 20.40 -3.94 -2.70
C ASP A 95 20.28 -3.16 -1.36
N GLY A 96 19.13 -2.51 -1.15
CA GLY A 96 18.88 -1.68 0.03
C GLY A 96 19.59 -0.32 0.03
N ALA A 97 20.33 0.02 -1.03
CA ALA A 97 21.00 1.31 -1.20
C ALA A 97 20.21 2.24 -2.14
N PRO A 98 20.00 3.52 -1.79
CA PRO A 98 19.14 4.41 -2.56
C PRO A 98 19.94 5.25 -3.58
N TYR A 99 19.48 5.26 -4.83
CA TYR A 99 20.11 5.97 -5.94
C TYR A 99 19.14 6.90 -6.68
N LEU A 100 19.66 8.04 -7.11
CA LEU A 100 19.00 8.97 -8.02
C LEU A 100 19.74 8.93 -9.36
N MET A 101 19.04 8.54 -10.41
CA MET A 101 19.57 8.58 -11.78
C MET A 101 18.86 9.68 -12.57
N THR A 102 19.63 10.53 -13.23
CA THR A 102 19.10 11.55 -14.14
C THR A 102 19.62 11.30 -15.55
N ASN A 103 18.68 11.12 -16.49
CA ASN A 103 18.98 10.98 -17.91
C ASN A 103 18.40 12.19 -18.64
N ASP A 104 19.28 13.14 -18.97
CA ASP A 104 18.95 14.31 -19.78
C ASP A 104 19.12 13.94 -21.26
N SER A 105 18.07 14.18 -22.06
CA SER A 105 18.12 13.92 -23.51
C SER A 105 19.23 14.67 -24.28
N SER A 106 19.81 15.71 -23.68
CA SER A 106 20.95 16.46 -24.22
C SER A 106 22.32 15.89 -23.82
N SER A 107 22.36 14.95 -22.86
CA SER A 107 23.56 14.26 -22.42
C SER A 107 23.67 12.88 -23.06
N ASN A 108 24.90 12.44 -23.33
CA ASN A 108 25.17 11.10 -23.85
C ASN A 108 25.23 10.03 -22.74
N ALA A 109 25.29 10.43 -21.48
CA ALA A 109 25.39 9.54 -20.33
C ALA A 109 24.47 9.98 -19.18
N PRO A 110 23.81 9.03 -18.48
CA PRO A 110 23.05 9.35 -17.28
C PRO A 110 23.99 9.69 -16.13
N THR A 111 23.59 10.64 -15.28
CA THR A 111 24.26 10.89 -13.99
C THR A 111 23.60 10.02 -12.93
N VAL A 112 24.40 9.54 -11.99
CA VAL A 112 23.94 8.70 -10.88
C VAL A 112 24.52 9.24 -9.58
N ASP A 113 23.65 9.54 -8.62
CA ASP A 113 24.00 10.08 -7.32
C ASP A 113 23.38 9.24 -6.19
N CYS A 114 24.04 9.23 -5.03
CA CYS A 114 23.48 8.64 -3.82
C CYS A 114 22.42 9.54 -3.20
N ILE A 115 21.30 8.94 -2.80
CA ILE A 115 20.26 9.66 -2.07
C ILE A 115 20.62 9.67 -0.57
N PRO A 116 20.69 10.84 0.08
CA PRO A 116 20.89 10.91 1.51
C PRO A 116 19.73 10.22 2.27
N PRO A 117 20.00 9.53 3.40
CA PRO A 117 18.97 8.89 4.23
C PRO A 117 17.81 9.81 4.64
N SER A 118 18.06 11.12 4.76
CA SER A 118 17.06 12.11 5.16
C SER A 118 16.04 12.46 4.07
N THR A 119 16.28 12.07 2.82
CA THR A 119 15.47 12.52 1.69
C THR A 119 14.21 11.69 1.52
N LEU A 120 14.28 10.36 1.68
CA LEU A 120 13.17 9.45 1.52
C LEU A 120 13.24 8.33 2.58
N PRO A 121 12.21 8.17 3.45
CA PRO A 121 12.23 7.20 4.55
C PRO A 121 11.85 5.79 4.08
N PHE A 122 12.62 5.22 3.14
CA PHE A 122 12.35 3.90 2.56
C PHE A 122 12.34 2.77 3.61
N ASP A 123 13.23 2.88 4.60
CA ASP A 123 13.42 1.93 5.71
C ASP A 123 12.21 1.87 6.67
N ALA A 124 11.38 2.92 6.68
CA ALA A 124 10.24 3.00 7.60
C ALA A 124 8.92 2.43 7.03
N ILE A 125 8.87 2.04 5.75
CA ILE A 125 7.64 1.55 5.09
C ILE A 125 7.22 0.17 5.63
N LEU A 126 8.11 -0.83 5.56
CA LEU A 126 7.80 -2.17 6.05
C LEU A 126 7.54 -2.22 7.57
N PRO A 127 8.27 -1.47 8.43
CA PRO A 127 7.90 -1.29 9.82
C PRO A 127 6.48 -0.75 10.02
N ALA A 128 6.04 0.21 9.20
CA ALA A 128 4.67 0.70 9.27
C ALA A 128 3.65 -0.40 8.94
N LEU A 129 3.91 -1.27 7.96
CA LEU A 129 3.04 -2.43 7.72
C LEU A 129 3.03 -3.41 8.90
N ASN A 130 4.18 -3.64 9.55
CA ASN A 130 4.27 -4.45 10.77
C ASN A 130 3.45 -3.89 11.93
N ASP A 131 3.37 -2.57 12.04
CA ASP A 131 2.58 -1.86 13.05
C ASP A 131 1.08 -1.75 12.69
N ALA A 132 0.65 -2.30 11.55
CA ALA A 132 -0.75 -2.27 11.14
C ALA A 132 -1.63 -2.99 12.16
N THR A 133 -2.65 -2.31 12.64
CA THR A 133 -3.61 -2.85 13.61
C THR A 133 -5.05 -2.71 13.12
N PRO A 134 -5.90 -3.73 13.30
CA PRO A 134 -7.28 -3.65 12.87
C PRO A 134 -8.05 -2.55 13.61
N ILE A 135 -8.99 -1.92 12.91
CA ILE A 135 -9.90 -0.93 13.47
C ILE A 135 -11.31 -1.08 12.86
N PRO A 136 -12.37 -0.71 13.59
CA PRO A 136 -13.73 -0.89 13.13
C PRO A 136 -14.19 0.20 12.14
N SER A 137 -13.51 1.35 12.11
CA SER A 137 -13.86 2.47 11.23
C SER A 137 -12.78 3.56 11.22
N ALA A 138 -12.71 4.30 10.13
CA ALA A 138 -11.87 5.49 9.98
C ALA A 138 -12.60 6.59 9.22
N SER A 139 -12.15 7.84 9.36
CA SER A 139 -12.63 8.98 8.56
C SER A 139 -11.52 10.00 8.30
N ILE A 140 -11.63 10.74 7.21
CA ILE A 140 -10.79 11.90 6.89
C ILE A 140 -11.68 13.14 6.85
N GLY A 141 -11.38 14.14 7.68
CA GLY A 141 -12.18 15.38 7.73
C GLY A 141 -13.65 15.16 8.12
N GLY A 142 -13.95 14.06 8.82
CA GLY A 142 -15.31 13.65 9.18
C GLY A 142 -16.05 12.88 8.07
N VAL A 143 -15.43 12.64 6.91
CA VAL A 143 -15.96 11.76 5.86
C VAL A 143 -15.49 10.33 6.14
N PRO A 144 -16.40 9.35 6.29
CA PRO A 144 -16.02 7.97 6.56
C PRO A 144 -15.22 7.37 5.41
N ILE A 145 -14.27 6.50 5.75
CA ILE A 145 -13.56 5.65 4.80
C ILE A 145 -14.31 4.32 4.75
N GLU A 146 -14.86 4.01 3.58
CA GLU A 146 -15.57 2.76 3.33
C GLU A 146 -14.60 1.74 2.73
N CYS A 147 -14.36 0.62 3.42
CA CYS A 147 -13.64 -0.53 2.87
C CYS A 147 -14.65 -1.64 2.59
N GLU A 148 -14.88 -1.98 1.32
CA GLU A 148 -15.92 -2.96 0.92
C GLU A 148 -15.67 -4.36 1.49
N SER A 149 -14.40 -4.74 1.67
CA SER A 149 -13.99 -6.01 2.29
C SER A 149 -14.29 -6.07 3.79
N GLY A 150 -14.49 -4.93 4.45
CA GLY A 150 -14.53 -4.82 5.91
C GLY A 150 -13.16 -4.96 6.59
N ASN A 151 -12.10 -5.25 5.84
CA ASN A 151 -10.75 -5.41 6.34
C ASN A 151 -10.05 -4.05 6.41
N LEU A 152 -10.25 -3.35 7.54
CA LEU A 152 -9.70 -2.03 7.78
C LEU A 152 -8.64 -2.05 8.88
N PHE A 153 -7.47 -1.48 8.58
CA PHE A 153 -6.36 -1.34 9.51
C PHE A 153 -5.93 0.12 9.64
N LYS A 154 -5.23 0.44 10.73
CA LYS A 154 -4.48 1.68 10.87
C LYS A 154 -3.01 1.40 10.97
N THR A 155 -2.22 2.33 10.42
CA THR A 155 -0.79 2.42 10.68
C THR A 155 -0.34 3.89 10.67
N SER A 156 0.95 4.13 10.93
CA SER A 156 1.58 5.44 10.80
C SER A 156 2.94 5.30 10.13
N PHE A 157 3.20 6.18 9.17
CA PHE A 157 4.46 6.24 8.43
C PHE A 157 4.89 7.70 8.29
N ALA A 158 6.15 8.00 8.62
CA ALA A 158 6.70 9.36 8.58
C ALA A 158 5.84 10.41 9.32
N GLY A 159 5.19 10.01 10.42
CA GLY A 159 4.30 10.87 11.20
C GLY A 159 2.90 11.09 10.60
N ILE A 160 2.59 10.45 9.48
CA ILE A 160 1.28 10.49 8.81
C ILE A 160 0.49 9.24 9.17
N HIS A 161 -0.77 9.40 9.53
CA HIS A 161 -1.68 8.29 9.81
C HIS A 161 -2.34 7.78 8.53
N TYR A 162 -2.33 6.46 8.35
CA TYR A 162 -2.92 5.78 7.21
C TYR A 162 -4.03 4.83 7.68
N ALA A 163 -5.14 4.84 6.96
CA ALA A 163 -6.13 3.78 6.94
C ALA A 163 -5.77 2.82 5.80
N ILE A 164 -5.73 1.52 6.05
CA ILE A 164 -5.47 0.51 5.02
C ILE A 164 -6.74 -0.30 4.80
N CYS A 165 -7.29 -0.23 3.59
CA CYS A 165 -8.35 -1.11 3.12
C CYS A 165 -7.70 -2.29 2.38
N ALA A 166 -7.70 -3.47 2.98
CA ALA A 166 -7.14 -4.66 2.36
C ALA A 166 -8.20 -5.39 1.53
N SER A 167 -7.83 -5.83 0.34
CA SER A 167 -8.69 -6.56 -0.58
C SER A 167 -7.95 -7.83 -1.01
N ASP A 168 -8.09 -8.90 -0.23
CA ASP A 168 -7.46 -10.22 -0.38
C ASP A 168 -6.60 -10.38 -1.65
N GLU A 169 -7.15 -10.86 -2.77
CA GLU A 169 -6.38 -11.13 -4.00
C GLU A 169 -6.10 -9.90 -4.88
N SER A 170 -6.77 -8.77 -4.66
CA SER A 170 -6.67 -7.58 -5.52
C SER A 170 -5.76 -6.50 -4.95
N GLY A 171 -5.02 -6.78 -3.86
CA GLY A 171 -4.11 -5.84 -3.25
C GLY A 171 -4.69 -5.08 -2.07
N PHE A 172 -4.19 -3.86 -1.81
CA PHE A 172 -4.73 -3.01 -0.76
C PHE A 172 -4.54 -1.54 -1.09
N THR A 173 -5.39 -0.71 -0.49
CA THR A 173 -5.29 0.76 -0.60
C THR A 173 -4.92 1.35 0.75
N ALA A 174 -3.83 2.11 0.81
CA ALA A 174 -3.46 2.92 1.96
C ALA A 174 -3.89 4.38 1.73
N ILE A 175 -4.70 4.91 2.64
CA ILE A 175 -5.36 6.21 2.52
C ILE A 175 -4.94 7.10 3.68
N ALA A 176 -4.39 8.26 3.35
CA ALA A 176 -4.12 9.35 4.29
C ALA A 176 -4.76 10.64 3.80
N SER A 177 -4.63 11.72 4.59
CA SER A 177 -5.26 13.01 4.24
C SER A 177 -4.74 13.62 2.94
N ASP A 178 -3.53 13.29 2.51
CA ASP A 178 -2.85 13.98 1.41
C ASP A 178 -2.30 13.04 0.35
N VAL A 179 -2.41 11.74 0.58
CA VAL A 179 -1.87 10.71 -0.28
C VAL A 179 -2.77 9.48 -0.21
N THR A 180 -3.02 8.90 -1.37
CA THR A 180 -3.64 7.60 -1.53
C THR A 180 -2.64 6.72 -2.27
N ILE A 181 -2.48 5.47 -1.82
CA ILE A 181 -1.57 4.50 -2.43
C ILE A 181 -2.38 3.24 -2.69
N ASP A 182 -2.62 2.94 -3.95
CA ASP A 182 -3.22 1.68 -4.39
C ASP A 182 -2.10 0.70 -4.71
N VAL A 183 -2.08 -0.44 -4.03
CA VAL A 183 -1.03 -1.46 -4.16
C VAL A 183 -1.61 -2.65 -4.91
N ASP A 184 -1.06 -2.91 -6.10
CA ASP A 184 -1.36 -4.09 -6.92
C ASP A 184 -0.26 -5.16 -6.74
N TYR A 185 -0.67 -6.43 -6.66
CA TYR A 185 0.26 -7.56 -6.78
C TYR A 185 0.51 -7.88 -8.26
N LEU A 186 1.78 -8.08 -8.61
CA LEU A 186 2.22 -8.39 -9.96
C LEU A 186 2.52 -9.88 -10.11
N ASP A 187 2.07 -10.47 -11.22
CA ASP A 187 2.31 -11.87 -11.56
C ASP A 187 3.79 -12.20 -11.82
N ALA A 188 4.60 -11.19 -12.12
CA ALA A 188 6.01 -11.35 -12.45
C ALA A 188 6.88 -10.24 -11.85
N PRO A 189 8.14 -10.54 -11.50
CA PRO A 189 9.10 -9.54 -11.06
C PRO A 189 9.35 -8.45 -12.10
N VAL A 190 9.54 -7.21 -11.63
CA VAL A 190 9.93 -6.10 -12.50
C VAL A 190 11.45 -6.04 -12.67
N SER A 191 11.91 -5.54 -13.81
CA SER A 191 13.34 -5.27 -13.99
C SER A 191 13.70 -3.94 -13.36
N ILE A 192 14.38 -3.96 -12.22
CA ILE A 192 14.92 -2.75 -11.59
C ILE A 192 16.11 -2.30 -12.45
N PRO A 193 16.18 -1.02 -12.89
CA PRO A 193 17.31 -0.52 -13.65
C PRO A 193 18.64 -0.82 -12.95
N GLU A 194 19.63 -1.27 -13.72
CA GLU A 194 20.99 -1.46 -13.19
C GLU A 194 21.63 -0.08 -12.99
N ILE A 195 22.17 0.16 -11.80
CA ILE A 195 22.70 1.46 -11.41
C ILE A 195 24.13 1.29 -10.93
N LYS A 196 25.03 2.07 -11.55
CA LYS A 196 26.45 2.10 -11.20
C LYS A 196 26.88 3.55 -11.07
N LEU A 197 27.54 3.86 -9.97
CA LEU A 197 28.25 5.12 -9.82
C LEU A 197 29.45 5.14 -10.78
N GLU A 198 29.88 6.34 -11.18
CA GLU A 198 30.99 6.51 -12.12
C GLU A 198 32.31 5.91 -11.61
N ASP A 199 32.50 5.92 -10.29
CA ASP A 199 33.67 5.35 -9.61
C ASP A 199 33.55 3.84 -9.35
N GLY A 200 32.43 3.22 -9.75
CA GLY A 200 32.14 1.80 -9.54
C GLY A 200 31.81 1.43 -8.09
N SER A 201 31.69 2.40 -7.19
CA SER A 201 31.26 2.17 -5.81
C SER A 201 29.74 2.00 -5.71
N SER A 202 29.25 1.62 -4.53
CA SER A 202 27.83 1.53 -4.19
C SER A 202 27.46 2.59 -3.16
N CYS A 203 26.20 3.02 -3.17
CA CYS A 203 25.68 3.90 -2.12
C CYS A 203 25.57 3.15 -0.78
N GLY A 204 25.50 3.91 0.31
CA GLY A 204 25.29 3.34 1.65
C GLY A 204 23.95 2.63 1.74
N VAL A 205 23.94 1.44 2.34
CA VAL A 205 22.71 0.68 2.61
C VAL A 205 21.84 1.49 3.58
N LEU A 206 20.60 1.74 3.18
CA LEU A 206 19.60 2.46 3.97
C LEU A 206 18.52 1.51 4.50
N ALA A 207 18.09 0.54 3.69
CA ALA A 207 17.04 -0.39 4.03
C ALA A 207 17.62 -1.81 4.22
N GLU A 208 17.47 -2.35 5.42
CA GLU A 208 17.81 -3.74 5.72
C GLU A 208 16.57 -4.64 5.64
N PRO A 209 16.71 -5.93 5.31
CA PRO A 209 15.61 -6.89 5.40
C PRO A 209 15.09 -7.00 6.84
N ILE A 210 13.76 -7.03 7.01
CA ILE A 210 13.12 -7.16 8.33
C ILE A 210 12.21 -8.38 8.40
N GLU A 211 11.95 -8.84 9.63
CA GLU A 211 10.93 -9.86 9.89
C GLU A 211 9.53 -9.26 9.76
N MET A 212 8.58 -10.03 9.23
CA MET A 212 7.20 -9.57 9.01
C MET A 212 6.24 -10.14 10.04
N THR A 213 5.31 -9.31 10.51
CA THR A 213 4.17 -9.78 11.29
C THR A 213 3.21 -10.56 10.40
N PRO A 214 2.37 -11.47 10.96
CA PRO A 214 1.39 -12.19 10.15
C PRO A 214 0.44 -11.27 9.38
N THR A 215 0.06 -10.13 9.96
CA THR A 215 -0.79 -9.12 9.29
C THR A 215 -0.05 -8.46 8.14
N ALA A 216 1.19 -8.04 8.33
CA ALA A 216 1.97 -7.41 7.27
C ALA A 216 2.28 -8.39 6.13
N LEU A 217 2.55 -9.65 6.45
CA LEU A 217 2.75 -10.70 5.45
C LEU A 217 1.49 -10.91 4.60
N ALA A 218 0.32 -11.05 5.23
CA ALA A 218 -0.95 -11.19 4.52
C ALA A 218 -1.29 -9.94 3.67
N LEU A 219 -1.00 -8.73 4.17
CA LEU A 219 -1.14 -7.50 3.40
C LEU A 219 -0.20 -7.43 2.18
N LEU A 220 0.93 -8.13 2.19
CA LEU A 220 1.88 -8.10 1.07
C LEU A 220 1.72 -9.27 0.11
N SER A 221 1.10 -10.37 0.54
CA SER A 221 0.87 -11.55 -0.30
C SER A 221 -0.55 -11.66 -0.85
N GLY A 222 -1.51 -10.97 -0.23
CA GLY A 222 -2.94 -11.20 -0.51
C GLY A 222 -3.52 -12.43 0.17
N ASP A 223 -2.80 -13.03 1.13
CA ASP A 223 -3.30 -14.16 1.91
C ASP A 223 -4.47 -13.75 2.81
N GLU A 224 -5.21 -14.76 3.29
CA GLU A 224 -6.19 -14.57 4.34
C GLU A 224 -5.59 -13.83 5.55
N LEU A 225 -6.20 -12.70 5.89
CA LEU A 225 -5.80 -11.90 7.04
C LEU A 225 -6.03 -12.71 8.33
N PRO A 226 -5.07 -12.68 9.27
CA PRO A 226 -5.22 -13.40 10.52
C PRO A 226 -6.46 -12.93 11.27
N ALA A 227 -7.33 -13.88 11.64
CA ALA A 227 -8.49 -13.58 12.45
C ALA A 227 -8.04 -12.90 13.75
N SER A 228 -8.70 -11.79 14.08
CA SER A 228 -8.47 -11.10 15.36
C SER A 228 -9.03 -11.95 16.51
N ASP A 229 -8.24 -12.90 17.00
CA ASP A 229 -8.54 -13.71 18.20
C ASP A 229 -8.47 -12.89 19.50
N ARG A 230 -8.29 -11.57 19.41
CA ARG A 230 -8.29 -10.69 20.57
C ARG A 230 -9.72 -10.57 21.08
N ARG A 231 -10.06 -11.48 21.99
CA ARG A 231 -11.12 -11.34 23.00
C ARG A 231 -11.23 -9.85 23.33
N LYS A 232 -12.38 -9.24 23.01
CA LYS A 232 -12.73 -7.80 23.04
C LYS A 232 -12.41 -7.12 24.39
N LEU A 233 -11.14 -6.95 24.72
CA LEU A 233 -10.69 -6.41 26.01
C LEU A 233 -10.34 -4.92 25.92
N LYS A 234 -10.19 -4.38 24.71
CA LYS A 234 -10.14 -2.95 24.43
C LYS A 234 -11.07 -2.66 23.27
N ALA A 235 -11.97 -1.69 23.44
CA ALA A 235 -12.77 -1.22 22.31
C ALA A 235 -11.79 -0.65 21.27
N GLU A 236 -11.70 -1.28 20.11
CA GLU A 236 -11.01 -0.69 18.98
C GLU A 236 -11.70 0.63 18.64
N SER A 237 -10.93 1.71 18.64
CA SER A 237 -11.46 3.07 18.51
C SER A 237 -11.46 3.49 17.05
N HIS A 238 -12.53 4.15 16.64
CA HIS A 238 -12.58 4.87 15.37
C HIS A 238 -11.35 5.77 15.19
N MET A 239 -10.70 5.70 14.03
CA MET A 239 -9.58 6.56 13.69
C MET A 239 -10.05 7.81 12.93
N ALA A 240 -9.88 8.99 13.53
CA ALA A 240 -10.15 10.26 12.87
C ALA A 240 -8.84 10.85 12.32
N ILE A 241 -8.74 10.96 11.00
CA ILE A 241 -7.66 11.67 10.30
C ILE A 241 -8.16 13.09 10.02
N GLN A 242 -7.34 14.09 10.34
CA GLN A 242 -7.67 15.48 10.04
C GLN A 242 -7.54 15.73 8.54
N SER A 243 -8.46 16.51 7.95
CA SER A 243 -8.33 16.94 6.57
C SER A 243 -7.24 18.00 6.42
N SER A 244 -6.53 17.97 5.31
CA SER A 244 -5.49 18.95 4.97
C SER A 244 -6.04 20.30 4.53
N SER A 245 -7.32 20.36 4.16
CA SER A 245 -8.05 21.62 4.00
C SER A 245 -8.84 21.92 5.27
N CYS A 246 -8.48 23.02 5.94
CA CYS A 246 -9.25 23.56 7.06
C CYS A 246 -9.97 24.81 6.57
N SER A 247 -11.28 24.70 6.32
CA SER A 247 -12.10 25.90 6.13
C SER A 247 -12.46 26.44 7.51
N CYS A 248 -11.97 27.63 7.86
CA CYS A 248 -12.42 28.31 9.07
C CYS A 248 -13.93 28.56 8.97
N LYS A 249 -14.73 27.77 9.70
CA LYS A 249 -16.18 27.97 9.80
C LYS A 249 -16.56 29.23 10.60
N SER A 250 -15.58 29.93 11.16
CA SER A 250 -15.80 31.18 11.88
C SER A 250 -15.92 32.35 10.90
N THR A 251 -16.92 33.20 11.10
CA THR A 251 -16.92 34.57 10.57
C THR A 251 -15.70 35.31 11.12
N PRO A 252 -14.91 36.04 10.29
CA PRO A 252 -13.82 36.88 10.77
C PRO A 252 -14.34 37.78 11.90
N ARG A 253 -13.76 37.64 13.10
CA ARG A 253 -14.19 38.46 14.23
C ARG A 253 -13.83 39.92 13.91
N PRO A 254 -14.77 40.88 14.07
CA PRO A 254 -14.46 42.28 13.86
C PRO A 254 -13.32 42.70 14.79
N CYS A 255 -12.32 43.39 14.24
CA CYS A 255 -11.22 43.92 15.03
C CYS A 255 -11.78 44.99 15.98
N ILE A 256 -11.81 44.71 17.28
CA ILE A 256 -12.14 45.70 18.30
C ILE A 256 -10.84 46.44 18.63
N PHE A 257 -10.74 47.70 18.20
CA PHE A 257 -9.71 48.60 18.67
C PHE A 257 -10.05 49.04 20.09
N TYR A 258 -9.35 48.47 21.08
CA TYR A 258 -9.31 49.05 22.41
C TYR A 258 -8.35 50.25 22.38
N HIS A 259 -8.90 51.46 22.36
CA HIS A 259 -8.14 52.60 22.86
C HIS A 259 -8.21 52.55 24.39
N GLY A 260 -7.07 52.30 25.03
CA GLY A 260 -6.93 52.35 26.47
C GLY A 260 -7.24 53.75 26.98
N LEU A 261 -8.40 53.90 27.62
CA LEU A 261 -8.65 54.98 28.57
C LEU A 261 -8.01 54.56 29.90
N GLY A 262 -6.69 54.76 30.02
CA GLY A 262 -6.03 54.83 31.31
C GLY A 262 -6.35 56.19 31.91
N ASN A 263 -7.40 56.28 32.74
CA ASN A 263 -7.62 57.44 33.59
C ASN A 263 -6.89 57.19 34.92
N GLU A 264 -5.88 57.98 35.23
CA GLU A 264 -5.00 57.79 36.40
C GLU A 264 -5.66 58.15 37.76
N ASN A 265 -6.98 58.31 37.81
CA ASN A 265 -7.69 58.82 38.98
C ASN A 265 -8.63 57.82 39.67
N ASP A 266 -8.62 56.54 39.29
CA ASP A 266 -9.34 55.52 40.05
C ASP A 266 -8.41 54.91 41.13
N GLU A 267 -8.42 55.50 42.33
CA GLU A 267 -7.88 54.90 43.56
C GLU A 267 -8.92 53.93 44.20
N PRO A 268 -8.48 52.95 45.02
CA PRO A 268 -9.18 51.68 45.31
C PRO A 268 -10.40 51.75 46.24
#